data_AF-A0A733T7W9-F1
#
_entry.id   AF-A0A733T7W9-F1
#
_cell.length_a   1.000
_cell.length_b   1.000
_cell.length_c   1.000
_cell.angle_alpha   90.00
_cell.angle_beta   90.00
_cell.angle_gamma   90.00
#
_symmetry.space_group_name_H-M   'P 1'
#
loop_
_entity.id
_entity.type
_entity.pdbx_description
1 polymer ?
#
loop_
_entity_poly.entity_id
_entity_poly.type
_entity_poly.pdbx_seq_one_letter_code
_entity_poly.pdbx_strand_id
1 'polypeptide(L)' 'MSTVSLLRIDDRLIHGQVMTGWVKHINATKIIIIDDELVHDDFMISVLEMAVPNHMTLNIFNVAQAIDVLSNVK' A
#
# COMPACT_ATOMS: atom_id res chain seq x y z
N MET A 1 16.51 -7.23 2.50
CA MET A 1 15.36 -8.16 2.47
C MET A 1 14.14 -7.42 3.01
N SER A 2 13.15 -7.19 2.17
CA SER A 2 11.88 -6.59 2.58
C SER A 2 11.01 -7.69 3.18
N THR A 3 10.63 -7.56 4.45
CA THR A 3 9.73 -8.51 5.12
C THR A 3 8.31 -7.97 5.18
N VAL A 4 7.31 -8.82 4.96
CA VAL A 4 5.90 -8.44 5.13
C VAL A 4 5.59 -8.36 6.62
N SER A 5 5.47 -7.15 7.15
CA SER A 5 5.17 -6.92 8.58
C SER A 5 3.67 -7.04 8.91
N LEU A 6 2.79 -6.80 7.95
CA LEU A 6 1.33 -6.86 8.11
C LEU A 6 0.64 -7.16 6.78
N LEU A 7 -0.39 -8.00 6.83
CA LEU A 7 -1.39 -8.14 5.78
C LEU A 7 -2.73 -7.66 6.32
N ARG A 8 -3.43 -6.81 5.56
CA ARG A 8 -4.70 -6.19 5.95
C ARG A 8 -5.65 -6.19 4.76
N ILE A 9 -6.90 -6.57 5.00
CA ILE A 9 -8.01 -6.42 4.05
C ILE A 9 -8.92 -5.32 4.61
N ASP A 10 -9.12 -4.24 3.83
CA ASP A 10 -9.99 -3.11 4.15
C ASP A 10 -10.41 -2.45 2.83
N ASP A 11 -11.71 -2.35 2.59
CA ASP A 11 -12.30 -1.76 1.38
C ASP A 11 -12.08 -0.24 1.28
N ARG A 12 -11.79 0.42 2.40
CA ARG A 12 -11.51 1.86 2.45
C ARG A 12 -10.03 2.20 2.36
N LEU A 13 -9.17 1.18 2.26
CA LEU A 13 -7.72 1.35 2.04
C LEU A 13 -7.08 2.27 3.09
N ILE A 14 -6.68 3.49 2.70
CA ILE A 14 -6.07 4.48 3.57
C ILE A 14 -7.13 5.50 3.97
N HIS A 15 -7.59 5.42 5.23
CA HIS A 15 -8.58 6.35 5.77
C HIS A 15 -8.30 6.74 7.22
N GLY A 16 -8.65 7.98 7.54
CA GLY A 16 -8.52 8.54 8.88
C GLY A 16 -7.09 8.44 9.44
N GLN A 17 -6.98 7.93 10.66
CA GLN A 17 -5.69 7.73 11.36
C GLN A 17 -5.33 6.25 11.51
N VAL A 18 -6.11 5.35 10.90
CA VAL A 18 -5.96 3.89 11.10
C VAL A 18 -4.63 3.42 10.55
N MET A 19 -4.28 3.81 9.32
CA MET A 19 -3.02 3.42 8.69
C MET A 19 -1.81 4.06 9.36
N THR A 20 -1.91 5.32 9.80
CA THR A 20 -0.87 5.99 10.59
C THR A 20 -0.55 5.21 11.87
N GLY A 21 -1.57 4.71 12.56
CA GLY A 21 -1.42 3.87 13.75
C GLY A 21 -0.69 2.56 13.45
N TRP A 22 -1.12 1.84 12.41
CA TRP A 22 -0.49 0.58 12.01
C TRP A 22 0.97 0.74 11.62
N VAL A 23 1.25 1.69 10.73
CA VAL A 23 2.61 1.97 10.24
C VAL A 23 3.57 2.24 11.39
N LYS A 24 3.16 3.08 12.34
CA LYS A 24 3.97 3.39 13.52
C LYS A 24 4.19 2.17 14.41
N HIS A 25 3.16 1.34 14.59
CA HIS A 25 3.23 0.17 15.46
C HIS A 25 4.16 -0.92 14.91
N ILE A 26 4.12 -1.17 13.59
CA ILE A 26 4.93 -2.20 12.93
C ILE A 26 6.24 -1.65 12.33
N ASN A 27 6.48 -0.35 12.50
CA ASN A 27 7.63 0.38 11.95
C ASN A 27 7.82 0.20 10.44
N ALA A 28 6.72 0.26 9.68
CA ALA A 28 6.73 0.12 8.23
C ALA A 28 7.19 1.41 7.55
N THR A 29 7.86 1.28 6.40
CA THR A 29 8.29 2.40 5.53
C THR A 29 7.65 2.37 4.14
N LYS A 30 6.90 1.31 3.84
CA LYS A 30 6.25 1.08 2.55
C LYS A 30 4.84 0.54 2.75
N ILE A 31 3.89 1.06 1.97
CA ILE A 31 2.53 0.55 1.82
C ILE A 31 2.40 0.00 0.40
N ILE A 32 1.85 -1.21 0.28
CA ILE A 32 1.52 -1.82 -1.01
C ILE A 32 0.02 -2.12 -1.00
N ILE A 33 -0.71 -1.58 -1.96
CA ILE A 33 -2.12 -1.90 -2.21
C ILE A 33 -2.18 -2.80 -3.43
N ILE A 34 -2.89 -3.93 -3.30
CA ILE A 34 -3.09 -4.89 -4.38
C ILE A 34 -4.58 -4.92 -4.69
N ASP A 35 -4.96 -4.28 -5.80
CA ASP A 35 -6.36 -4.13 -6.21
C ASP A 35 -6.44 -3.92 -7.74
N ASP A 36 -7.21 -4.79 -8.40
CA ASP A 36 -7.32 -4.85 -9.87
C ASP A 36 -8.15 -3.69 -10.45
N GLU A 37 -9.05 -3.10 -9.67
CA GLU A 37 -9.88 -1.98 -10.11
C GLU A 37 -9.16 -0.64 -9.85
N LEU A 38 -8.57 -0.49 -8.67
CA LEU A 38 -7.89 0.74 -8.24
C LEU A 38 -6.73 1.13 -9.15
N VAL A 39 -5.99 0.16 -9.71
CA VAL A 39 -4.87 0.43 -10.62
C VAL A 39 -5.29 1.20 -11.88
N HIS A 40 -6.59 1.25 -12.17
CA HIS A 40 -7.17 1.97 -13.30
C HIS A 40 -7.89 3.28 -12.90
N ASP A 41 -7.91 3.63 -11.62
CA ASP A 41 -8.55 4.84 -11.10
C ASP A 41 -7.51 5.89 -10.69
N ASP A 42 -7.06 6.68 -11.65
CA ASP A 42 -6.07 7.75 -11.46
C ASP A 42 -6.49 8.78 -10.40
N PHE A 43 -7.79 9.03 -10.26
CA PHE A 43 -8.31 9.96 -9.27
C PHE A 43 -8.15 9.39 -7.87
N MET A 44 -8.57 8.15 -7.65
CA MET A 44 -8.44 7.51 -6.34
C MET A 44 -6.97 7.27 -5.97
N ILE A 45 -6.12 6.91 -6.93
CA ILE A 45 -4.66 6.82 -6.74
C ILE A 45 -4.11 8.15 -6.20
N SER A 46 -4.44 9.26 -6.86
CA SER A 46 -4.01 10.60 -6.42
C SER A 46 -4.47 10.94 -5.01
N VAL A 47 -5.72 10.59 -4.65
CA VAL A 47 -6.27 10.78 -3.31
C VAL A 47 -5.50 9.97 -2.26
N LEU A 48 -5.16 8.71 -2.56
CA LEU A 48 -4.39 7.85 -1.65
C LEU A 48 -2.96 8.35 -1.47
N GLU A 49 -2.30 8.78 -2.54
CA GLU A 49 -0.96 9.37 -2.48
C GLU A 49 -0.92 10.61 -1.58
N MET A 50 -1.95 11.47 -1.65
CA MET A 50 -2.08 12.63 -0.77
C MET A 50 -2.33 12.25 0.71
N ALA A 51 -2.91 11.09 0.97
CA ALA A 51 -3.16 10.60 2.33
C ALA A 51 -1.92 9.96 2.98
N VAL A 52 -0.92 9.57 2.17
CA VAL A 52 0.30 8.92 2.67
C VAL A 52 1.32 9.95 3.14
N PRO A 53 1.90 9.78 4.35
CA PRO A 53 2.98 10.66 4.81
C PRO A 53 4.22 10.63 3.91
N ASN A 54 4.86 11.78 3.68
CA ASN A 54 6.02 11.95 2.79
C ASN A 54 7.23 11.03 3.06
N HIS A 55 7.37 10.47 4.26
CA HIS A 55 8.47 9.57 4.60
C HIS A 55 8.19 8.10 4.23
N MET A 56 7.00 7.81 3.72
CA MET A 56 6.58 6.50 3.27
C MET A 56 6.49 6.43 1.75
N THR A 57 6.63 5.21 1.24
CA THR A 57 6.37 4.92 -0.17
C THR A 57 5.04 4.18 -0.32
N LEU A 58 4.22 4.60 -1.30
CA LEU A 58 3.01 3.90 -1.71
C LEU A 58 3.25 3.26 -3.07
N ASN A 59 2.93 1.97 -3.19
CA ASN A 59 2.85 1.29 -4.48
C ASN A 59 1.48 0.65 -4.62
N ILE A 60 0.89 0.77 -5.81
CA ILE A 60 -0.41 0.20 -6.15
C ILE A 60 -0.20 -0.73 -7.34
N PHE A 61 -0.71 -1.96 -7.22
CA PHE A 61 -0.57 -3.00 -8.23
C PHE A 61 -1.89 -3.74 -8.38
N ASN A 62 -2.11 -4.31 -9.57
CA ASN A 62 -3.03 -5.44 -9.68
C ASN A 62 -2.38 -6.73 -9.17
N VAL A 63 -3.15 -7.81 -9.04
CA VAL A 63 -2.65 -9.09 -8.49
C VAL A 63 -1.49 -9.64 -9.32
N ALA A 64 -1.57 -9.59 -10.65
CA ALA A 64 -0.54 -10.12 -11.53
C ALA A 64 0.81 -9.37 -11.40
N GLN A 65 0.75 -8.04 -11.37
CA GLN A 65 1.92 -7.17 -11.14
C GLN A 65 2.51 -7.39 -9.75
N ALA A 66 1.67 -7.53 -8.72
CA ALA A 66 2.14 -7.76 -7.36
C ALA A 66 2.91 -9.09 -7.26
N ILE A 67 2.44 -10.15 -7.92
CA ILE A 67 3.15 -11.45 -7.95
C ILE A 67 4.53 -11.29 -8.60
N ASP A 68 4.63 -10.63 -9.75
CA ASP A 68 5.89 -10.43 -10.46
C ASP A 68 6.88 -9.59 -9.64
N VAL A 69 6.42 -8.47 -9.07
CA VAL A 69 7.28 -7.59 -8.28
C VAL A 69 7.72 -8.27 -6.99
N LEU A 70 6.79 -8.86 -6.23
CA LEU A 70 7.07 -9.39 -4.88
C LEU A 70 7.87 -10.70 -4.91
N SER A 71 7.72 -11.53 -5.94
CA SER A 71 8.53 -12.75 -6.10
C SER A 71 9.99 -12.47 -6.45
N ASN A 72 10.28 -11.29 -7.02
CA ASN A 72 11.62 -10.86 -7.40
C ASN A 72 12.36 -10.06 -6.31
N VAL A 73 11.70 -9.75 -5.19
CA VAL A 73 12.35 -9.09 -4.04
C VAL A 73 13.17 -10.11 -3.26
N LYS A 74 14.50 -10.07 -3.45
CA LYS A 74 15.46 -10.88 -2.67
C LYS A 74 15.70 -10.35 -1.25
#